data_AF-A0A5P8LYN0-F1
#
_entry.id   AF-A0A5P8LYN0-F1
#
_cell.length_a   1.000
_cell.length_b   1.000
_cell.length_c   1.000
_cell.angle_alpha   90.00
_cell.angle_beta   90.00
_cell.angle_gamma   90.00
#
_symmetry.space_group_name_H-M   'P 1'
#
loop_
_entity.id
_entity.type
_entity.pdbx_description
1 polymer ?
#
loop_
_entity_poly.entity_id
_entity_poly.type
_entity_poly.pdbx_seq_one_letter_code
_entity_poly.pdbx_strand_id
1 'polypeptide(L)'
;MNERKSAHWMKQLDERILEYIDRDGMATPRMMARDRAFTASPSHIWERCQMLYYIRFVEPIYSDMYDLTTDGMLYLQGKIDADHRPKPTVERVLGG
;
A
#
# COMPACT_ATOMS: atom_id res chain seq x y z
N MET A 1 -11.17 -5.16 16.17
CA MET A 1 -10.22 -5.40 15.07
C MET A 1 -9.08 -6.23 15.62
N ASN A 2 -8.60 -7.22 14.87
CA ASN A 2 -7.39 -7.95 15.24
C ASN A 2 -6.17 -7.06 15.00
N GLU A 3 -5.08 -7.32 15.72
CA GLU A 3 -3.81 -6.63 15.50
C GLU A 3 -3.28 -6.90 14.08
N ARG A 4 -2.94 -5.84 13.34
CA ARG A 4 -2.32 -5.97 12.02
C ARG A 4 -0.88 -6.41 12.17
N LYS A 5 -0.45 -7.33 11.31
CA LYS A 5 0.86 -7.96 11.36
C LYS A 5 1.75 -7.37 10.27
N SER A 6 2.21 -6.14 10.50
CA SER A 6 3.06 -5.40 9.57
C SER A 6 4.44 -6.05 9.45
N ALA A 7 4.96 -6.10 8.23
CA ALA A 7 6.32 -6.59 8.00
C ALA A 7 7.36 -5.54 8.39
N HIS A 8 8.58 -5.97 8.76
CA HIS A 8 9.64 -5.04 9.21
C HIS A 8 9.99 -3.95 8.19
N TRP A 9 9.80 -4.20 6.89
CA TRP A 9 10.10 -3.22 5.83
C TRP A 9 8.97 -2.20 5.60
N MET A 10 7.76 -2.47 6.13
CA MET A 10 6.62 -1.59 5.98
C MET A 10 6.81 -0.32 6.81
N LYS A 11 6.24 0.77 6.31
CA LYS A 11 6.23 2.08 6.96
C LYS A 11 4.79 2.40 7.38
N GLN A 12 4.65 3.31 8.35
CA GLN A 12 3.32 3.85 8.70
C GLN A 12 2.60 4.44 7.47
N LEU A 13 3.34 4.96 6.49
CA LEU A 13 2.78 5.45 5.24
C LEU A 13 2.03 4.35 4.46
N ASP A 14 2.50 3.11 4.49
CA ASP A 14 1.84 1.99 3.80
C ASP A 14 0.48 1.68 4.41
N GLU A 15 0.40 1.70 5.75
CA GLU A 15 -0.87 1.55 6.47
C GLU A 15 -1.87 2.62 6.03
N ARG A 16 -1.42 3.88 5.94
CA ARG A 16 -2.27 4.99 5.51
C ARG A 16 -2.73 4.87 4.07
N ILE A 17 -1.88 4.37 3.18
CA ILE A 17 -2.27 4.08 1.78
C ILE A 17 -3.39 3.06 1.76
N LEU A 18 -3.21 1.91 2.43
CA LEU A 18 -4.20 0.84 2.43
C LEU A 18 -5.53 1.29 3.06
N GLU A 19 -5.47 1.99 4.20
CA GLU A 19 -6.66 2.55 4.86
C GLU A 19 -7.40 3.59 4.02
N TYR A 20 -6.67 4.43 3.28
CA TYR A 20 -7.27 5.43 2.40
C TYR A 20 -8.01 4.75 1.25
N ILE A 21 -7.40 3.75 0.62
CA ILE A 21 -8.01 2.99 -0.47
C ILE A 21 -9.23 2.21 0.06
N ASP A 22 -9.15 1.56 1.22
CA ASP A 22 -10.29 0.87 1.85
C ASP A 22 -11.50 1.79 2.08
N ARG A 23 -11.22 3.02 2.54
CA ARG A 23 -12.24 4.03 2.84
C ARG A 23 -12.89 4.61 1.58
N ASP A 24 -12.07 4.93 0.58
CA ASP A 24 -12.48 5.74 -0.58
C ASP A 24 -12.65 4.91 -1.87
N GLY A 25 -12.34 3.61 -1.84
CA GLY A 25 -12.40 2.67 -2.95
C GLY A 25 -11.16 2.67 -3.82
N MET A 26 -10.95 3.73 -4.62
CA MET A 26 -9.80 3.83 -5.53
C MET A 26 -9.06 5.14 -5.33
N ALA A 27 -7.73 5.10 -5.45
CA ALA A 27 -6.93 6.29 -5.22
C ALA A 27 -5.68 6.36 -6.08
N THR A 28 -5.34 7.59 -6.49
CA THR A 28 -4.03 7.91 -7.08
C THR A 28 -3.11 8.51 -6.03
N PRO A 29 -1.76 8.43 -6.21
CA PRO A 29 -0.82 9.09 -5.31
C PRO A 29 -1.06 10.60 -5.14
N ARG A 30 -1.56 11.27 -6.19
CA ARG A 30 -1.90 12.70 -6.12
C ARG A 30 -3.14 12.96 -5.26
N MET A 31 -4.12 12.07 -5.29
CA MET A 31 -5.31 12.18 -4.42
C MET A 31 -4.88 12.01 -2.96
N MET A 32 -4.10 10.97 -2.66
CA MET A 32 -3.59 10.71 -1.31
C MET A 32 -2.75 11.88 -0.77
N ALA A 33 -1.84 12.43 -1.58
CA ALA A 33 -0.99 13.57 -1.17
C ALA A 33 -1.77 14.86 -0.84
N ARG A 34 -3.02 14.98 -1.28
CA ARG A 34 -3.90 16.12 -0.97
C ARG A 34 -4.70 15.91 0.32
N ASP A 35 -4.81 14.66 0.79
CA ASP A 35 -5.48 14.36 2.06
C ASP A 35 -4.56 14.70 3.23
N ARG A 36 -5.11 15.38 4.24
CA ARG A 36 -4.43 15.77 5.48
C ARG A 36 -3.80 14.60 6.26
N ALA A 37 -4.24 13.37 6.02
CA ALA A 37 -3.67 12.17 6.61
C ALA A 37 -2.29 11.82 6.05
N PHE A 38 -1.88 12.46 4.95
CA PHE A 38 -0.60 12.22 4.29
C PHE A 38 0.31 13.44 4.42
N THR A 39 1.58 13.18 4.72
CA THR A 39 2.66 14.18 4.77
C THR A 39 3.74 13.93 3.71
N ALA A 40 3.55 12.91 2.88
CA ALA A 40 4.50 12.48 1.86
C ALA A 40 4.18 13.09 0.49
N SER A 41 5.21 13.26 -0.35
CA SER A 41 5.04 13.70 -1.73
C SER A 41 4.32 12.64 -2.57
N PRO A 42 3.63 13.02 -3.67
CA PRO A 42 3.03 12.06 -4.58
C PRO A 42 4.02 11.00 -5.10
N SER A 43 5.27 11.40 -5.36
CA SER A 43 6.31 10.46 -5.83
C SER A 43 6.67 9.41 -4.78
N HIS A 44 6.82 9.81 -3.50
CA HIS A 44 7.11 8.85 -2.44
C HIS A 44 5.90 7.93 -2.16
N ILE A 45 4.67 8.45 -2.26
CA ILE A 45 3.45 7.63 -2.16
C ILE A 45 3.41 6.61 -3.31
N TRP A 46 3.74 7.03 -4.54
CA TRP A 46 3.82 6.13 -5.68
C TRP A 46 4.85 5.01 -5.46
N GLU A 47 6.05 5.34 -4.98
CA GLU A 47 7.08 4.33 -4.64
C GLU A 47 6.54 3.31 -3.63
N ARG A 48 5.80 3.76 -2.61
CA ARG A 48 5.16 2.87 -1.64
C ARG A 48 4.04 2.01 -2.26
N CYS A 49 3.23 2.58 -3.15
CA CYS A 49 2.22 1.82 -3.89
C CYS A 49 2.87 0.71 -4.74
N GLN A 50 4.05 0.96 -5.34
CA GLN A 50 4.80 -0.08 -6.06
C GLN A 50 5.26 -1.21 -5.13
N MET A 51 5.74 -0.89 -3.92
CA MET A 51 6.12 -1.91 -2.94
C MET A 51 4.91 -2.73 -2.46
N LEU A 52 3.76 -2.09 -2.26
CA LEU A 52 2.53 -2.77 -1.87
C LEU A 52 1.93 -3.61 -3.00
N TYR A 53 2.07 -3.15 -4.25
CA TYR A 53 1.69 -3.91 -5.43
C TYR A 53 2.54 -5.18 -5.57
N TYR A 54 3.85 -5.07 -5.34
CA TYR A 54 4.77 -6.21 -5.39
C TYR A 54 4.35 -7.35 -4.45
N ILE A 55 3.83 -7.04 -3.27
CA ILE A 55 3.35 -8.03 -2.30
C ILE A 55 1.87 -8.40 -2.47
N ARG A 56 1.20 -7.86 -3.51
CA ARG A 56 -0.21 -8.08 -3.85
C ARG A 56 -1.21 -7.51 -2.85
N PHE A 57 -0.91 -6.41 -2.16
CA PHE A 57 -1.88 -5.76 -1.27
C PHE A 57 -2.73 -4.71 -2.00
N VAL A 58 -2.18 -4.10 -3.04
CA VAL A 58 -2.90 -3.21 -3.96
C VAL A 58 -2.72 -3.69 -5.39
N GLU A 59 -3.58 -3.26 -6.30
CA GLU A 59 -3.43 -3.49 -7.73
C GLU A 59 -3.77 -2.23 -8.54
N PRO A 60 -3.07 -1.97 -9.67
CA PRO A 60 -3.41 -0.87 -10.55
C PRO A 60 -4.66 -1.23 -11.38
N ILE A 61 -5.66 -0.34 -11.38
CA ILE A 61 -6.85 -0.50 -12.24
C ILE A 61 -6.67 0.27 -13.55
N TYR A 62 -6.15 1.49 -13.47
CA TYR A 62 -5.92 2.34 -14.63
C TYR A 62 -4.83 3.38 -14.32
N SER A 63 -3.81 3.46 -15.18
CA SER A 63 -2.68 4.39 -15.01
C SER A 63 -2.03 4.27 -13.61
N ASP A 64 -2.02 5.33 -12.81
CA ASP A 64 -1.51 5.38 -11.44
C ASP A 64 -2.60 5.23 -10.37
N MET A 65 -3.77 4.71 -10.72
CA MET A 65 -4.89 4.48 -9.82
C MET A 65 -4.87 3.06 -9.25
N TYR A 66 -4.91 2.96 -7.93
CA TYR A 66 -4.83 1.70 -7.18
C TYR A 66 -6.15 1.39 -6.45
N ASP A 67 -6.43 0.10 -6.33
CA ASP A 67 -7.47 -0.49 -5.47
C ASP A 67 -6.87 -1.58 -4.57
N LEU A 68 -7.59 -1.96 -3.52
CA LEU A 68 -7.20 -3.04 -2.64
C LEU A 68 -7.49 -4.39 -3.26
N THR A 69 -6.52 -5.29 -3.16
CA THR A 69 -6.77 -6.70 -3.43
C THR A 69 -7.51 -7.34 -2.24
N THR A 70 -7.96 -8.58 -2.44
CA THR A 70 -8.46 -9.41 -1.32
C THR A 70 -7.43 -9.55 -0.20
N ASP A 71 -6.14 -9.71 -0.54
CA ASP A 71 -5.08 -9.83 0.44
C ASP A 71 -4.85 -8.52 1.22
N GLY A 72 -4.94 -7.37 0.56
CA GLY A 72 -4.88 -6.06 1.22
C GLY A 72 -6.02 -5.88 2.24
N MET A 73 -7.25 -6.24 1.87
CA MET A 73 -8.40 -6.21 2.79
C MET A 73 -8.22 -7.16 3.98
N LEU A 74 -7.78 -8.39 3.73
CA LEU A 74 -7.53 -9.37 4.79
C LEU A 74 -6.38 -8.95 5.71
N TYR A 75 -5.36 -8.27 5.19
CA TYR A 75 -4.30 -7.66 5.99
C TYR A 75 -4.86 -6.58 6.93
N LEU A 76 -5.67 -5.65 6.43
CA LEU A 76 -6.29 -4.61 7.24
C LEU A 76 -7.18 -5.18 8.37
N GLN A 77 -7.76 -6.37 8.15
CA GLN A 77 -8.54 -7.13 9.12
C GLN A 77 -7.69 -7.95 10.12
N GLY A 78 -6.35 -7.94 10.00
CA GLY A 78 -5.42 -8.71 10.83
C GLY A 78 -5.43 -10.22 10.55
N LYS A 79 -5.88 -10.64 9.36
CA LYS A 79 -5.95 -12.05 8.95
C LYS A 79 -4.72 -12.51 8.17
N ILE A 80 -3.94 -11.58 7.63
CA ILE A 80 -2.69 -11.85 6.91
C ILE A 80 -1.52 -11.27 7.68
N ASP A 81 -0.46 -12.06 7.73
CA ASP A 81 0.86 -11.63 8.17
C ASP A 81 1.69 -11.16 6.97
N ALA A 82 2.09 -9.89 6.97
CA ALA A 82 2.84 -9.31 5.87
C ALA A 82 4.29 -9.83 5.82
N ASP A 83 4.85 -10.35 6.92
CA ASP A 83 6.20 -10.95 6.91
C ASP A 83 6.26 -12.26 6.10
N HIS A 84 5.11 -12.90 5.83
CA HIS A 84 5.02 -14.06 4.94
C HIS A 84 4.95 -13.70 3.45
N ARG A 85 5.01 -12.41 3.09
CA ARG A 85 5.05 -11.95 1.70
C ARG A 85 6.48 -11.82 1.20
N PRO A 86 6.72 -11.88 -0.13
CA PRO A 86 8.04 -11.63 -0.68
C PRO A 86 8.55 -10.24 -0.26
N LYS A 87 9.73 -10.17 0.37
CA LYS A 87 10.29 -8.89 0.82
C LYS A 87 10.62 -7.98 -0.37
N PRO A 88 9.95 -6.82 -0.53
CA PRO A 88 10.28 -5.86 -1.57
C PRO A 88 11.59 -5.13 -1.21
N THR A 89 12.36 -4.80 -2.24
CA THR A 89 13.49 -3.86 -2.15
C THR A 89 13.36 -2.86 -3.29
N VAL A 90 14.00 -1.70 -3.17
CA VAL A 90 14.00 -0.69 -4.26
C VAL A 90 14.46 -1.32 -5.57
N GLU A 91 15.53 -2.13 -5.53
CA GLU A 91 16.04 -2.84 -6.71
C GLU A 91 15.03 -3.81 -7.30
N ARG A 92 14.38 -4.66 -6.49
CA ARG A 92 13.42 -5.67 -6.98
C ARG A 92 12.12 -5.06 -7.54
N VAL A 93 11.78 -3.86 -7.09
CA VAL A 93 10.49 -3.21 -7.39
C VAL A 93 10.64 -2.14 -8.47
N LEU A 94 11.73 -1.38 -8.44
CA LEU A 94 11.96 -0.20 -9.29
C LEU A 94 13.21 -0.32 -10.17
N GLY A 95 14.07 -1.32 -9.95
CA GLY A 95 15.19 -1.65 -10.81
C GLY A 95 14.70 -2.56 -11.93
N GLY A 96 14.43 -1.98 -13.10
CA GLY A 96 14.11 -2.75 -14.31
C GLY A 96 15.26 -3.62 -14.79
#